data_AF-A0A1Y2BRB4-F1
#
_entry.id   AF-A0A1Y2BRB4-F1
#
_cell.length_a   1.000
_cell.length_b   1.000
_cell.length_c   1.000
_cell.angle_alpha   90.00
_cell.angle_beta   90.00
_cell.angle_gamma   90.00
#
_symmetry.space_group_name_H-M   'P 1'
#
loop_
_entity.id
_entity.type
_entity.pdbx_description
1 polymer ?
#
loop_
_entity_poly.entity_id
_entity_poly.type
_entity_poly.pdbx_seq_one_letter_code
_entity_poly.pdbx_strand_id
1 'polypeptide(L)'
;MASRLPNLNLKQFMLRMRVISLYRDISRSLKAVSNPSERDFIKKWARSDFEKSRHETDPERIQYLLSTGKAEYHHLQSNLQLSAKATPKPGTTRARSSSSSGSSTVI
;
A
#
# COMPACT_ATOMS: atom_id res chain seq x y z
N MET A 1 -4.81 -27.71 -26.86
CA MET A 1 -6.09 -27.76 -26.11
C MET A 1 -6.48 -26.34 -25.72
N ALA A 2 -7.24 -25.62 -26.56
CA ALA A 2 -7.72 -24.28 -26.22
C ALA A 2 -8.84 -24.43 -25.17
N SER A 3 -8.55 -24.09 -23.91
CA SER A 3 -9.54 -24.11 -22.84
C SER A 3 -10.60 -23.04 -23.14
N ARG A 4 -11.82 -23.49 -23.46
CA ARG A 4 -12.99 -22.60 -23.53
C ARG A 4 -13.11 -21.92 -22.17
N LEU A 5 -13.02 -20.59 -22.17
CA LEU A 5 -13.35 -19.81 -20.99
C LEU A 5 -14.77 -20.19 -20.58
N PRO A 6 -15.03 -20.48 -19.29
CA PRO A 6 -16.40 -20.76 -18.84
C PRO A 6 -17.29 -19.59 -19.27
N ASN A 7 -18.50 -19.90 -19.77
CA ASN A 7 -19.47 -18.90 -20.20
C ASN A 7 -19.91 -18.09 -18.97
N LEU A 8 -19.19 -17.02 -18.65
CA LEU A 8 -19.49 -16.15 -17.52
C LEU A 8 -20.75 -15.34 -17.85
N ASN A 9 -21.70 -15.32 -16.92
CA ASN A 9 -22.82 -14.39 -16.97
C ASN A 9 -22.26 -12.94 -16.99
N LEU A 10 -22.95 -12.01 -17.67
CA LEU A 10 -22.57 -10.60 -17.76
C LEU A 10 -22.24 -9.99 -16.39
N LYS A 11 -23.03 -10.32 -15.35
CA LYS A 11 -22.75 -9.88 -13.96
C LYS A 11 -21.39 -10.37 -13.47
N GLN A 12 -21.06 -11.63 -13.69
CA GLN A 12 -19.79 -12.24 -13.29
C GLN A 12 -18.60 -11.64 -14.07
N PHE A 13 -18.80 -11.36 -15.37
CA PHE A 13 -17.81 -10.68 -16.19
C PHE A 13 -17.51 -9.27 -15.66
N MET A 14 -18.56 -8.49 -15.38
CA MET A 14 -18.42 -7.13 -14.84
C MET A 14 -17.74 -7.13 -13.46
N LEU A 15 -18.06 -8.10 -12.59
CA LEU A 15 -17.38 -8.24 -11.29
C LEU A 15 -15.91 -8.57 -11.45
N ARG A 16 -15.55 -9.49 -12.36
CA ARG A 16 -14.15 -9.83 -12.64
C ARG A 16 -13.36 -8.61 -13.12
N MET A 17 -13.94 -7.78 -13.98
CA MET A 17 -13.31 -6.53 -14.42
C MET A 17 -13.06 -5.56 -13.26
N ARG A 18 -14.01 -5.42 -12.34
CA ARG A 18 -13.86 -4.56 -11.15
C ARG A 18 -12.79 -5.07 -10.20
N VAL A 19 -12.72 -6.39 -9.97
CA VAL A 19 -11.68 -7.03 -9.15
C VAL A 19 -10.29 -6.77 -9.74
N ILE A 20 -10.13 -6.95 -11.05
CA ILE A 20 -8.86 -6.69 -11.75
C ILE A 20 -8.48 -5.20 -11.65
N SER A 21 -9.44 -4.28 -11.82
CA SER A 21 -9.18 -2.86 -11.67
C SER A 21 -8.65 -2.53 -10.28
N LEU A 22 -9.31 -3.03 -9.24
CA LEU A 22 -8.90 -2.82 -7.85
C LEU A 22 -7.48 -3.32 -7.61
N TYR A 23 -7.16 -4.54 -8.06
CA TYR A 23 -5.81 -5.10 -7.92
C TYR A 23 -4.73 -4.24 -8.60
N ARG A 24 -5.03 -3.70 -9.79
CA ARG A 24 -4.12 -2.82 -10.52
C ARG A 24 -3.93 -1.48 -9.81
N ASP A 25 -4.98 -0.93 -9.22
CA ASP A 25 -4.93 0.34 -8.51
C ASP A 25 -4.11 0.21 -7.22
N ILE A 26 -4.29 -0.88 -6.47
CA ILE A 26 -3.42 -1.25 -5.33
C ILE A 26 -1.97 -1.37 -5.81
N SER A 27 -1.72 -2.12 -6.89
CA SER A 27 -0.35 -2.31 -7.40
C SER A 27 0.31 -1.01 -7.86
N ARG A 28 -0.47 -0.04 -8.36
CA ARG A 28 0.02 1.27 -8.79
C ARG A 28 0.36 2.17 -7.61
N SER A 29 -0.49 2.23 -6.59
CA SER A 29 -0.21 3.06 -5.41
C SER A 29 0.99 2.59 -4.63
N LEU A 30 1.24 1.27 -4.61
CA LEU A 30 2.45 0.72 -4.02
C LEU A 30 3.73 1.25 -4.68
N LYS A 31 3.71 1.61 -5.97
CA LYS A 31 4.90 2.21 -6.62
C LYS A 31 5.30 3.55 -6.02
N ALA A 32 4.38 4.25 -5.35
CA ALA A 32 4.67 5.52 -4.68
C ALA A 32 5.33 5.35 -3.30
N VAL A 33 5.35 4.12 -2.75
CA VAL A 33 5.97 3.82 -1.46
C VAL A 33 7.49 3.72 -1.65
N SER A 34 8.24 4.54 -0.91
CA SER A 34 9.70 4.62 -0.98
C SER A 34 10.40 3.41 -0.34
N ASN A 35 9.83 2.85 0.73
CA ASN A 35 10.41 1.71 1.44
C ASN A 35 10.16 0.39 0.67
N PRO A 36 11.20 -0.29 0.15
CA PRO A 36 11.04 -1.52 -0.63
C PRO A 36 10.48 -2.70 0.19
N SER A 37 10.82 -2.79 1.48
CA SER A 37 10.38 -3.88 2.36
C SER A 37 8.88 -3.79 2.65
N GLU A 38 8.37 -2.58 2.93
CA GLU A 38 6.93 -2.34 3.09
C GLU A 38 6.17 -2.61 1.81
N ARG A 39 6.73 -2.18 0.67
CA ARG A 39 6.15 -2.41 -0.66
C ARG A 39 5.95 -3.89 -0.94
N ASP A 40 6.96 -4.72 -0.67
CA ASP A 40 6.89 -6.16 -0.89
C ASP A 40 5.96 -6.86 0.10
N PHE A 41 5.93 -6.41 1.36
CA PHE A 41 4.99 -6.90 2.36
C PHE A 41 3.54 -6.67 1.90
N ILE A 42 3.18 -5.44 1.53
CA ILE A 42 1.81 -5.11 1.12
C ILE A 42 1.46 -5.83 -0.18
N LYS A 43 2.39 -5.94 -1.13
CA LYS A 43 2.17 -6.68 -2.38
C LYS A 43 1.87 -8.16 -2.12
N LYS A 44 2.61 -8.80 -1.19
CA LYS A 44 2.37 -10.19 -0.79
C LYS A 44 1.03 -10.35 -0.07
N TRP A 45 0.72 -9.44 0.86
CA TRP A 45 -0.55 -9.41 1.57
C TRP A 45 -1.73 -9.30 0.61
N ALA A 46 -1.72 -8.29 -0.28
CA ALA A 46 -2.76 -8.08 -1.28
C ALA A 46 -2.91 -9.32 -2.16
N ARG A 47 -1.80 -9.89 -2.67
CA ARG A 47 -1.87 -11.12 -3.48
C ARG A 47 -2.49 -12.29 -2.73
N SER A 48 -2.14 -12.49 -1.46
CA SER A 48 -2.71 -13.56 -0.64
C SER A 48 -4.20 -13.37 -0.44
N ASP A 49 -4.66 -12.13 -0.29
CA ASP A 49 -6.08 -11.81 -0.09
C ASP A 49 -6.91 -12.16 -1.34
N PHE A 50 -6.47 -11.72 -2.52
CA PHE A 50 -7.13 -12.08 -3.79
C PHE A 50 -7.09 -13.60 -4.08
N GLU A 51 -6.03 -14.30 -3.67
CA GLU A 51 -5.93 -15.75 -3.87
C GLU A 51 -6.92 -16.51 -2.97
N LYS A 52 -7.15 -16.06 -1.72
CA LYS A 52 -8.17 -16.66 -0.83
C LYS A 52 -9.57 -16.60 -1.42
N SER A 53 -9.89 -15.52 -2.14
CA SER A 53 -11.18 -15.31 -2.77
C SER A 53 -11.28 -15.83 -4.22
N ARG A 54 -10.24 -16.52 -4.72
CA ARG A 54 -10.16 -16.96 -6.12
C ARG A 54 -11.28 -17.90 -6.56
N HIS A 55 -11.75 -18.73 -5.63
CA HIS A 55 -12.76 -19.75 -5.89
C HIS A 55 -14.19 -19.27 -5.62
N GLU A 56 -14.35 -18.01 -5.23
CA GLU A 56 -15.66 -17.43 -4.97
C GLU A 56 -16.45 -17.32 -6.27
N THR A 57 -17.63 -17.93 -6.28
CA THR A 57 -18.51 -17.98 -7.45
C THR A 57 -19.79 -17.18 -7.22
N ASP A 58 -20.13 -16.90 -5.97
CA ASP A 58 -21.30 -16.09 -5.63
C ASP A 58 -21.07 -14.60 -5.94
N PRO A 59 -21.85 -13.99 -6.84
CA PRO A 59 -21.71 -12.58 -7.18
C PRO A 59 -21.97 -11.63 -6.01
N GLU A 60 -22.82 -11.98 -5.04
CA GLU A 60 -23.08 -11.12 -3.87
C GLU A 60 -21.88 -11.12 -2.93
N ARG A 61 -21.33 -12.32 -2.65
CA ARG A 61 -20.10 -12.46 -1.90
C ARG A 61 -18.92 -11.73 -2.54
N ILE A 62 -18.77 -11.81 -3.86
CA ILE A 62 -17.71 -11.07 -4.59
C ILE A 62 -17.90 -9.55 -4.45
N GLN A 63 -19.13 -9.04 -4.50
CA GLN A 63 -19.40 -7.61 -4.30
C GLN A 63 -19.08 -7.15 -2.88
N TYR A 64 -19.43 -7.97 -1.89
CA TYR A 64 -19.07 -7.72 -0.50
C TYR A 64 -17.54 -7.66 -0.34
N LEU A 65 -16.83 -8.68 -0.81
CA LEU A 65 -15.36 -8.75 -0.77
C LEU A 65 -14.71 -7.56 -1.50
N LEU A 66 -15.24 -7.16 -2.66
CA LEU A 66 -14.76 -5.98 -3.38
C LEU A 66 -14.92 -4.68 -2.57
N SER A 67 -16.04 -4.56 -1.85
CA SER A 67 -16.33 -3.38 -1.03
C SER A 67 -15.45 -3.34 0.22
N THR A 68 -15.31 -4.48 0.91
CA THR A 68 -14.41 -4.64 2.05
C THR A 68 -12.96 -4.39 1.65
N GLY A 69 -12.48 -5.02 0.58
CA GLY A 69 -11.10 -4.83 0.10
C GLY A 69 -10.79 -3.41 -0.32
N LYS A 70 -11.77 -2.66 -0.88
CA LYS A 70 -11.62 -1.22 -1.13
C LYS A 70 -11.46 -0.42 0.16
N ALA A 71 -12.28 -0.69 1.17
CA ALA A 71 -12.21 0.01 2.46
C ALA A 71 -10.87 -0.24 3.17
N GLU A 72 -10.43 -1.50 3.21
CA GLU A 72 -9.13 -1.89 3.79
C GLU A 72 -7.96 -1.22 3.05
N TYR A 73 -8.01 -1.18 1.72
CA TYR A 73 -7.00 -0.49 0.93
C TYR A 73 -6.98 1.03 1.19
N HIS A 74 -8.13 1.68 1.29
CA HIS A 74 -8.20 3.09 1.66
C HIS A 74 -7.63 3.36 3.06
N HIS A 75 -7.92 2.47 4.01
CA HIS A 75 -7.37 2.55 5.36
C HIS A 75 -5.84 2.41 5.34
N LEU A 76 -5.32 1.42 4.60
CA LEU A 76 -3.89 1.23 4.42
C LEU A 76 -3.22 2.44 3.76
N GLN A 77 -3.82 3.00 2.70
CA GLN A 77 -3.31 4.18 2.03
C GLN A 77 -3.24 5.39 2.98
N SER A 78 -4.27 5.60 3.81
CA SER A 78 -4.28 6.64 4.83
C SER A 78 -3.15 6.45 5.85
N ASN A 79 -2.99 5.23 6.36
CA ASN A 79 -1.94 4.90 7.32
C ASN A 79 -0.52 5.11 6.73
N LEU A 80 -0.32 4.74 5.47
CA LEU A 80 0.96 4.96 4.77
C LEU A 80 1.24 6.45 4.54
N GLN A 81 0.23 7.25 4.20
CA GLN A 81 0.37 8.70 4.07
C GLN A 81 0.72 9.36 5.41
N LEU A 82 0.09 8.91 6.51
CA LEU A 82 0.38 9.37 7.86
C LEU A 82 1.83 9.03 8.26
N SER A 83 2.26 7.79 8.01
CA SER A 83 3.63 7.33 8.30
C SER A 83 4.69 8.07 7.48
N ALA A 84 4.45 8.26 6.17
CA ALA A 84 5.35 9.00 5.29
C ALA A 84 5.55 10.46 5.71
N LYS A 85 4.56 11.07 6.37
CA LYS A 85 4.64 12.45 6.86
C LYS A 85 5.36 12.56 8.22
N ALA A 86 5.54 11.44 8.93
CA ALA A 86 6.04 11.38 10.30
C ALA A 86 7.55 11.16 10.42
N THR A 87 8.32 11.00 9.33
CA THR A 87 9.78 10.92 9.43
C THR A 87 10.40 12.32 9.52
N PRO A 88 10.93 12.77 10.68
CA PRO A 88 11.81 13.93 10.71
C PRO A 88 13.07 13.59 9.90
N LYS A 89 13.35 14.41 8.88
CA LYS A 89 14.55 14.31 8.04
C LYS A 89 15.81 14.34 8.93
N PRO A 90 16.64 13.28 8.96
CA PRO A 90 17.91 13.34 9.67
C PRO A 90 18.88 14.12 8.79
N GLY A 91 19.32 15.30 9.27
CA GLY A 91 20.36 16.09 8.60
C GLY A 91 19.99 17.53 8.34
N THR A 92 19.99 18.35 9.39
CA THR A 92 20.58 19.69 9.30
C THR A 92 21.65 19.78 10.38
N THR A 93 22.74 19.04 10.15
CA THR A 93 24.02 19.29 10.79
C THR A 93 24.44 20.70 10.39
N ARG A 94 24.23 21.67 11.28
CA ARG A 94 25.00 22.91 11.25
C ARG A 94 25.96 22.84 12.41
N ALA A 95 27.11 22.25 12.13
CA ALA A 95 28.30 22.40 12.94
C ALA A 95 28.51 23.90 13.20
N ARG A 96 28.42 24.30 14.46
CA ARG A 96 29.01 25.55 14.94
C ARG A 96 30.14 25.16 15.86
N SER A 97 31.28 24.87 15.23
CA SER A 97 32.57 25.14 15.81
C SER A 97 32.70 26.65 15.99
N SER A 98 32.76 27.11 17.23
CA SER A 98 33.46 28.34 17.59
C SER A 98 34.02 28.17 18.99
N SER A 99 35.20 27.57 19.01
CA SER A 99 36.23 27.74 20.03
C SER A 99 36.56 29.22 20.22
N SER A 100 36.45 29.71 21.46
CA SER A 100 37.14 30.90 21.99
C SER A 100 37.11 30.71 23.52
N SER A 101 38.10 30.11 24.17
CA SER A 101 39.42 30.70 24.52
C SER A 101 39.29 32.11 25.11
N GLY A 102 39.65 32.25 26.39
CA GLY A 102 39.57 33.48 27.20
C GLY A 102 39.17 33.13 28.64
N SER A 103 40.03 32.50 29.43
CA SER A 103 41.06 33.15 30.26
C SER A 103 40.49 33.96 31.44
N SER A 104 40.68 33.41 32.64
CA SER A 104 41.13 34.08 33.87
C SER A 104 40.34 35.28 34.41
N THR A 105 39.84 35.17 35.65
CA THR A 105 40.39 35.89 36.83
C THR A 105 39.45 35.85 38.03
N VAL A 106 40.04 35.40 39.15
CA VAL A 106 39.68 35.52 40.57
C VAL A 106 39.21 36.92 40.94
N ILE A 107 38.07 37.06 41.66
CA ILE A 107 37.91 37.82 42.93
C ILE A 107 36.74 37.19 43.70
#